data_AF-A0A1G8MGW4-F1
#
_entry.id   AF-A0A1G8MGW4-F1
#
_cell.length_a   1.000
_cell.length_b   1.000
_cell.length_c   1.000
_cell.angle_alpha   90.00
_cell.angle_beta   90.00
_cell.angle_gamma   90.00
#
_symmetry.space_group_name_H-M   'P 1'
#
loop_
_entity.id
_entity.type
_entity.pdbx_description
1 polymer ?
#
loop_
_entity_poly.entity_id
_entity_poly.type
_entity_poly.pdbx_seq_one_letter_code
_entity_poly.pdbx_strand_id
1 'polypeptide(L)'
;MTACNEKTGSAPGMTGYVVDKRGSEVLVVASEPKDYSETGGQEEFFSAIWFSNAADNADIGHKVEVWYEVVAESYPGQSKADHMEVLPSEKPEGAHLTEQEAVKQALDEKNIQGILAITDIDYQPDRNQWRIEITTHEKTHTITVADS
;
A
#
# COMPACT_ATOMS: atom_id res chain seq x y z
N MET A 1 34.24 28.45 -7.22
CA MET A 1 33.31 27.69 -8.07
C MET A 1 33.49 26.23 -7.73
N THR A 2 32.58 25.66 -6.94
CA THR A 2 32.48 24.21 -6.76
C THR A 2 31.00 23.89 -6.83
N ALA A 3 30.59 23.28 -7.93
CA ALA A 3 29.26 22.74 -8.14
C ALA A 3 29.17 21.41 -7.38
N CYS A 4 28.21 21.27 -6.47
CA CYS A 4 27.72 19.96 -6.07
C CYS A 4 26.58 19.59 -7.00
N ASN A 5 26.84 18.60 -7.84
CA ASN A 5 25.91 18.04 -8.80
C ASN A 5 25.08 16.97 -8.07
N GLU A 6 24.02 17.37 -7.38
CA GLU A 6 23.04 16.43 -6.82
C GLU A 6 22.01 16.08 -7.91
N LYS A 7 22.33 15.10 -8.73
CA LYS A 7 21.29 14.27 -9.35
C LYS A 7 20.83 13.26 -8.31
N THR A 8 19.98 13.68 -7.39
CA THR A 8 19.20 12.80 -6.52
C THR A 8 17.78 12.78 -7.06
N GLY A 9 17.30 11.59 -7.46
CA GLY A 9 15.95 11.41 -7.99
C GLY A 9 14.91 11.91 -6.99
N SER A 10 13.82 12.49 -7.48
CA SER A 10 12.73 12.99 -6.62
C SER A 10 12.27 11.92 -5.64
N ALA A 11 11.84 12.31 -4.44
CA ALA A 11 11.13 11.41 -3.53
C ALA A 11 9.86 10.85 -4.21
N PRO A 12 9.40 9.63 -3.85
CA PRO A 12 8.15 9.09 -4.36
C PRO A 12 6.97 9.99 -3.96
N GLY A 13 5.98 10.11 -4.84
CA GLY A 13 4.75 10.86 -4.56
C GLY A 13 3.77 10.07 -3.69
N MET A 14 3.98 8.76 -3.55
CA MET A 14 3.17 7.86 -2.72
C MET A 14 3.93 6.58 -2.40
N THR A 15 3.79 6.12 -1.16
CA THR A 15 4.19 4.77 -0.74
C THR A 15 2.97 4.08 -0.16
N GLY A 16 2.71 2.84 -0.59
CA GLY A 16 1.47 2.14 -0.22
C GLY A 16 1.44 0.70 -0.68
N TYR A 17 0.32 0.02 -0.46
CA TYR A 17 0.11 -1.36 -0.88
C TYR A 17 -0.80 -1.43 -2.11
N VAL A 18 -0.51 -2.36 -3.00
CA VAL A 18 -1.43 -2.76 -4.08
C VAL A 18 -2.54 -3.60 -3.48
N VAL A 19 -3.78 -3.09 -3.49
CA VAL A 19 -4.94 -3.74 -2.86
C VAL A 19 -5.95 -4.31 -3.85
N ASP A 20 -5.90 -3.85 -5.10
CA ASP A 20 -6.71 -4.39 -6.21
C ASP A 20 -5.92 -4.26 -7.52
N LYS A 21 -6.21 -5.12 -8.50
CA LYS A 21 -5.54 -5.16 -9.81
C LYS A 21 -6.53 -5.48 -10.93
N ARG A 22 -6.53 -4.67 -11.98
CA ARG A 22 -7.42 -4.79 -13.15
C ARG A 22 -6.62 -4.69 -14.43
N GLY A 23 -6.32 -5.84 -15.04
CA GLY A 23 -5.43 -5.87 -16.20
C GLY A 23 -4.05 -5.33 -15.85
N SER A 24 -3.66 -4.20 -16.46
CA SER A 24 -2.40 -3.50 -16.21
C SER A 24 -2.51 -2.35 -15.20
N GLU A 25 -3.70 -2.12 -14.62
CA GLU A 25 -3.93 -1.09 -13.63
C GLU A 25 -3.91 -1.68 -12.22
N VAL A 26 -3.34 -0.95 -11.28
CA VAL A 26 -3.28 -1.33 -9.86
C VAL A 26 -3.88 -0.23 -9.00
N LEU A 27 -4.62 -0.61 -7.98
CA LEU A 27 -5.08 0.31 -6.93
C LEU A 27 -4.05 0.30 -5.82
N VAL A 28 -3.41 1.44 -5.60
CA VAL A 28 -2.48 1.63 -4.48
C VAL A 28 -3.19 2.44 -3.41
N VAL A 29 -3.12 1.99 -2.17
CA VAL A 29 -3.60 2.71 -0.99
C VAL A 29 -2.40 3.03 -0.09
N ALA A 30 -2.29 4.29 0.31
CA ALA A 30 -1.16 4.78 1.11
C ALA A 30 -1.10 4.02 2.44
N SER A 31 0.11 3.71 2.91
CA SER A 31 0.31 3.11 4.24
C SER A 31 0.14 4.12 5.37
N GLU A 32 0.39 5.40 5.08
CA GLU A 32 0.24 6.49 6.04
C GLU A 32 -0.98 7.36 5.67
N PRO A 33 -1.84 7.70 6.63
CA PRO A 33 -2.93 8.62 6.39
C PRO A 33 -2.38 10.03 6.16
N LYS A 34 -3.10 10.82 5.37
CA LYS A 34 -2.88 12.27 5.34
C LYS A 34 -3.63 12.89 6.51
N ASP A 35 -2.89 13.61 7.34
CA ASP A 35 -3.47 14.43 8.39
C ASP A 35 -3.94 15.77 7.81
N TYR A 36 -5.26 15.98 7.79
CA TYR A 36 -5.89 17.25 7.38
C TYR A 36 -6.41 18.06 8.58
N SER A 37 -6.04 17.69 9.81
CA SER A 37 -6.49 18.33 11.06
C SER A 37 -6.18 19.83 11.09
N GLU A 38 -5.10 20.27 10.43
CA GLU A 38 -4.73 21.69 10.32
C GLU A 38 -5.74 22.55 9.54
N THR A 39 -6.62 21.93 8.75
CA THR A 39 -7.62 22.63 7.91
C THR A 39 -9.07 22.46 8.39
N GLY A 40 -9.28 21.81 9.54
CA GLY A 40 -10.62 21.55 10.09
C GLY A 40 -11.41 20.44 9.36
N GLY A 41 -10.72 19.56 8.64
CA GLY A 41 -11.28 18.37 7.98
C GLY A 41 -11.40 17.15 8.90
N GLN A 42 -12.09 16.10 8.41
CA GLN A 42 -12.32 14.82 9.12
C GLN A 42 -11.02 14.02 9.34
N GLU A 43 -11.07 13.15 10.36
CA GLU A 43 -10.04 12.18 10.78
C GLU A 43 -9.35 11.48 9.60
N GLU A 44 -8.01 11.44 9.65
CA GLU A 44 -7.07 10.55 8.93
C GLU A 44 -7.60 9.91 7.62
N PHE A 45 -7.24 10.50 6.47
CA PHE A 45 -7.67 9.99 5.17
C PHE A 45 -6.54 9.28 4.42
N PHE A 46 -6.79 8.05 3.98
CA PHE A 46 -5.85 7.32 3.15
C PHE A 46 -6.02 7.68 1.67
N SER A 47 -4.92 8.14 1.06
CA SER A 47 -4.89 8.35 -0.40
C SER A 47 -5.03 6.99 -1.09
N ALA A 48 -5.97 6.89 -2.02
CA ALA A 48 -6.23 5.70 -2.81
C ALA A 48 -6.28 6.09 -4.29
N ILE A 49 -5.40 5.51 -5.11
CA ILE A 49 -5.23 5.91 -6.50
C ILE A 49 -5.08 4.68 -7.39
N TRP A 50 -5.87 4.62 -8.45
CA TRP A 50 -5.66 3.72 -9.57
C TRP A 50 -4.53 4.25 -10.45
N PHE A 51 -3.46 3.46 -10.58
CA PHE A 51 -2.34 3.76 -11.46
C PHE A 51 -2.40 2.92 -12.73
N SER A 52 -2.52 3.62 -13.86
CA SER A 52 -2.18 3.07 -15.16
C SER A 52 -0.65 3.08 -15.35
N ASN A 53 -0.10 2.14 -16.14
CA ASN A 53 1.35 1.95 -16.30
C ASN A 53 2.06 1.45 -15.03
N ALA A 54 1.45 0.52 -14.31
CA ALA A 54 2.07 -0.15 -13.16
C ALA A 54 3.31 -0.96 -13.59
N ALA A 55 4.24 -1.20 -12.65
CA ALA A 55 5.35 -2.11 -12.90
C ALA A 55 4.84 -3.53 -13.19
N ASP A 56 5.47 -4.24 -14.14
CA ASP A 56 5.00 -5.57 -14.57
C ASP A 56 4.96 -6.60 -13.42
N ASN A 57 5.84 -6.44 -12.43
CA ASN A 57 5.91 -7.28 -11.23
C ASN A 57 5.05 -6.77 -10.06
N ALA A 58 4.35 -5.64 -10.20
CA ALA A 58 3.41 -5.17 -9.17
C ALA A 58 2.19 -6.12 -9.14
N ASP A 59 1.84 -6.60 -7.95
CA ASP A 59 0.74 -7.55 -7.73
C ASP A 59 0.10 -7.28 -6.37
N ILE A 60 -1.11 -7.80 -6.16
CA ILE A 60 -1.86 -7.63 -4.92
C ILE A 60 -0.99 -8.04 -3.72
N GLY A 61 -0.97 -7.19 -2.69
CA GLY A 61 -0.18 -7.34 -1.48
C GLY A 61 1.23 -6.74 -1.54
N HIS A 62 1.75 -6.38 -2.72
CA HIS A 62 3.05 -5.73 -2.80
C HIS A 62 2.99 -4.31 -2.22
N LYS A 63 4.03 -3.96 -1.45
CA LYS A 63 4.33 -2.57 -1.11
C LYS A 63 5.07 -1.92 -2.27
N VAL A 64 4.68 -0.70 -2.63
CA VAL A 64 5.21 0.01 -3.78
C VAL A 64 5.49 1.47 -3.46
N GLU A 65 6.47 2.02 -4.16
CA GLU A 65 6.70 3.46 -4.27
C GLU A 65 6.28 3.91 -5.66
N VAL A 66 5.58 5.05 -5.75
CA VAL A 66 5.01 5.55 -7.00
C VAL A 66 5.37 7.02 -7.21
N TRP A 67 5.90 7.32 -8.39
CA TRP A 67 6.13 8.67 -8.89
C TRP A 67 5.08 9.01 -9.93
N TYR A 68 4.39 10.13 -9.74
CA TYR A 68 3.29 10.59 -10.58
C TYR A 68 3.08 12.11 -10.40
N GLU A 69 2.56 12.77 -11.43
CA GLU A 69 2.34 14.23 -11.39
C GLU A 69 0.85 14.62 -11.23
N VAL A 70 -0.03 14.04 -12.06
CA VAL A 70 -1.42 14.52 -12.20
C VAL A 70 -2.40 13.44 -11.79
N VAL A 71 -3.25 13.76 -10.81
CA VAL A 71 -4.34 12.90 -10.35
C VAL A 71 -5.68 13.50 -10.75
N ALA A 72 -6.57 12.68 -11.33
CA ALA A 72 -7.94 13.07 -11.62
C ALA A 72 -8.76 13.23 -10.34
N GLU A 73 -9.57 14.28 -10.25
CA GLU A 73 -10.42 14.62 -9.11
C GLU A 73 -11.58 13.61 -8.94
N SER A 74 -11.28 12.47 -8.30
CA SER A 74 -12.22 11.39 -7.98
C SER A 74 -11.71 10.59 -6.78
N TYR A 75 -12.56 9.73 -6.18
CA TYR A 75 -12.13 8.81 -5.14
C TYR A 75 -12.64 7.38 -5.39
N PRO A 76 -11.76 6.38 -5.54
CA PRO A 76 -10.29 6.50 -5.66
C PRO A 76 -9.89 7.41 -6.82
N GLY A 77 -8.76 8.11 -6.66
CA GLY A 77 -8.17 8.92 -7.70
C GLY A 77 -7.69 8.08 -8.87
N GLN A 78 -7.39 8.71 -9.99
CA GLN A 78 -6.82 8.03 -11.16
C GLN A 78 -5.60 8.81 -11.63
N SER A 79 -4.50 8.09 -11.90
CA SER A 79 -3.26 8.67 -12.38
C SER A 79 -2.55 7.70 -13.31
N LYS A 80 -1.58 8.22 -14.06
CA LYS A 80 -0.55 7.41 -14.70
C LYS A 80 0.68 7.41 -13.81
N ALA A 81 1.29 6.24 -13.59
CA ALA A 81 2.60 6.17 -12.94
C ALA A 81 3.68 6.54 -13.95
N ASP A 82 4.50 7.53 -13.61
CA ASP A 82 5.72 7.87 -14.34
C ASP A 82 6.80 6.84 -14.03
N HIS A 83 6.86 6.41 -12.78
CA HIS A 83 7.66 5.29 -12.30
C HIS A 83 6.95 4.59 -11.14
N MET A 84 7.13 3.28 -11.03
CA MET A 84 6.66 2.47 -9.91
C MET A 84 7.74 1.47 -9.56
N GLU A 85 8.09 1.40 -8.29
CA GLU A 85 9.04 0.45 -7.75
C GLU A 85 8.33 -0.47 -6.76
N VAL A 86 8.49 -1.78 -6.95
CA VAL A 86 8.02 -2.79 -5.99
C VAL A 86 9.09 -2.96 -4.92
N LEU A 87 8.75 -2.66 -3.68
CA LEU A 87 9.66 -2.84 -2.55
C LEU A 87 9.83 -4.32 -2.22
N PRO A 88 11.01 -4.76 -1.78
CA PRO A 88 11.24 -6.13 -1.36
C PRO A 88 10.26 -6.53 -0.24
N SER A 89 9.58 -7.66 -0.41
CA SER A 89 8.71 -8.22 0.62
C SER A 89 9.56 -8.92 1.68
N GLU A 90 9.37 -8.54 2.94
CA GLU A 90 10.09 -9.16 4.04
C GLU A 90 9.62 -10.61 4.26
N LYS A 91 10.56 -11.47 4.65
CA LYS A 91 10.28 -12.83 5.11
C LYS A 91 11.04 -13.04 6.42
N PRO A 92 10.38 -12.82 7.58
CA PRO A 92 10.99 -13.03 8.88
C PRO A 92 11.53 -14.44 9.04
N GLU A 93 12.55 -14.60 9.90
CA GLU A 93 13.10 -15.92 10.20
C GLU A 93 12.02 -16.83 10.78
N GLY A 94 11.91 -18.03 10.20
CA GLY A 94 10.90 -19.01 10.59
C GLY A 94 9.51 -18.78 9.97
N ALA A 95 9.30 -17.72 9.18
CA ALA A 95 8.06 -17.54 8.43
C ALA A 95 8.04 -18.39 7.15
N HIS A 96 6.88 -18.94 6.82
CA HIS A 96 6.59 -19.65 5.58
C HIS A 96 6.18 -18.69 4.46
N LEU A 97 5.34 -17.70 4.79
CA LEU A 97 4.88 -16.63 3.90
C LEU A 97 5.83 -15.43 3.97
N THR A 98 5.85 -14.66 2.88
CA THR A 98 6.35 -13.29 2.84
C THR A 98 5.26 -12.32 3.31
N GLU A 99 5.65 -11.08 3.64
CA GLU A 99 4.72 -9.99 3.91
C GLU A 99 3.67 -9.83 2.81
N GLN A 100 4.09 -9.86 1.54
CA GLN A 100 3.16 -9.74 0.41
C GLN A 100 2.16 -10.88 0.35
N GLU A 101 2.60 -12.13 0.57
CA GLU A 101 1.70 -13.28 0.56
C GLU A 101 0.69 -13.21 1.72
N ALA A 102 1.13 -12.77 2.89
CA ALA A 102 0.25 -12.56 4.04
C ALA A 102 -0.78 -11.44 3.79
N VAL A 103 -0.35 -10.30 3.25
CA VAL A 103 -1.25 -9.18 2.89
C VAL A 103 -2.25 -9.61 1.82
N LYS A 104 -1.78 -10.31 0.78
CA LYS A 104 -2.66 -10.83 -0.28
C LYS A 104 -3.75 -11.75 0.30
N GLN A 105 -3.39 -12.66 1.20
CA GLN A 105 -4.36 -13.53 1.87
C GLN A 105 -5.34 -12.74 2.76
N ALA A 106 -4.87 -11.71 3.47
CA ALA A 106 -5.75 -10.87 4.29
C ALA A 106 -6.73 -10.04 3.45
N LEU A 107 -6.32 -9.58 2.26
CA LEU A 107 -7.17 -8.84 1.32
C LEU A 107 -8.24 -9.72 0.66
N ASP A 108 -7.97 -11.03 0.52
CA ASP A 108 -8.94 -12.00 -0.02
C ASP A 108 -10.10 -12.32 0.98
N GLU A 109 -10.02 -11.82 2.22
CA GLU A 109 -11.05 -12.02 3.25
C GLU A 109 -12.37 -11.32 2.85
N LYS A 110 -13.36 -12.11 2.45
CA LYS A 110 -14.60 -11.65 1.78
C LYS A 110 -15.54 -10.76 2.62
N ASN A 111 -15.18 -10.50 3.88
CA ASN A 111 -16.04 -9.81 4.85
C ASN A 111 -15.71 -8.33 5.02
N ILE A 112 -14.64 -7.83 4.39
CA ILE A 112 -14.27 -6.41 4.44
C ILE A 112 -14.58 -5.78 3.08
N GLN A 113 -15.38 -4.74 3.08
CA GLN A 113 -15.77 -4.01 1.87
C GLN A 113 -15.24 -2.58 1.93
N GLY A 114 -15.04 -1.98 0.75
CA GLY A 114 -14.55 -0.62 0.61
C GLY A 114 -13.07 -0.55 0.25
N ILE A 115 -12.50 0.64 0.45
CA ILE A 115 -11.06 0.87 0.23
C ILE A 115 -10.32 0.41 1.47
N LEU A 116 -9.39 -0.54 1.27
CA LEU A 116 -8.66 -1.20 2.34
C LEU A 116 -7.29 -0.54 2.48
N ALA A 117 -7.01 0.10 3.60
CA ALA A 117 -5.68 0.64 3.92
C ALA A 117 -4.96 -0.33 4.86
N ILE A 118 -3.78 -0.81 4.47
CA ILE A 118 -2.94 -1.64 5.33
C ILE A 118 -2.12 -0.73 6.25
N THR A 119 -2.41 -0.77 7.55
CA THR A 119 -1.85 0.17 8.54
C THR A 119 -0.81 -0.45 9.46
N ASP A 120 -0.89 -1.75 9.73
CA ASP A 120 0.09 -2.49 10.55
C ASP A 120 0.24 -3.92 10.04
N ILE A 121 1.45 -4.45 10.09
CA ILE A 121 1.77 -5.85 9.77
C ILE A 121 2.77 -6.36 10.79
N ASP A 122 2.45 -7.49 11.43
CA ASP A 122 3.27 -8.09 12.47
C ASP A 122 3.26 -9.62 12.34
N TYR A 123 4.43 -10.22 12.14
CA TYR A 123 4.58 -11.67 12.18
C TYR A 123 4.72 -12.14 13.63
N GLN A 124 3.87 -13.09 14.03
CA GLN A 124 3.79 -13.65 15.38
C GLN A 124 4.38 -15.07 15.41
N PRO A 125 5.71 -15.24 15.59
CA PRO A 125 6.37 -16.55 15.50
C PRO A 125 5.84 -17.57 16.51
N ASP A 126 5.50 -17.13 17.74
CA ASP A 126 4.95 -18.00 18.79
C ASP A 126 3.59 -18.63 18.41
N ARG A 127 2.89 -18.02 17.45
CA ARG A 127 1.56 -18.42 16.97
C ARG A 127 1.57 -18.89 15.52
N ASN A 128 2.72 -18.82 14.84
CA ASN A 128 2.89 -19.17 13.43
C ASN A 128 1.82 -18.52 12.54
N GLN A 129 1.67 -17.20 12.68
CA GLN A 129 0.66 -16.42 11.97
C GLN A 129 1.09 -14.96 11.78
N TRP A 130 0.47 -14.28 10.83
CA TRP A 130 0.57 -12.84 10.62
C TRP A 130 -0.64 -12.12 11.20
N ARG A 131 -0.42 -11.00 11.89
CA ARG A 131 -1.46 -10.04 12.29
C ARG A 131 -1.38 -8.85 11.34
N ILE A 132 -2.48 -8.54 10.67
CA ILE A 132 -2.57 -7.44 9.70
C ILE A 132 -3.73 -6.54 10.12
N GLU A 133 -3.46 -5.24 10.25
CA GLU A 133 -4.49 -4.24 10.47
C GLU A 133 -4.90 -3.58 9.16
N ILE A 134 -6.20 -3.65 8.88
CA ILE A 134 -6.82 -3.09 7.70
C ILE A 134 -7.83 -2.04 8.14
N THR A 135 -7.60 -0.79 7.76
CA THR A 135 -8.50 0.32 8.06
C THR A 135 -9.37 0.65 6.85
N THR A 136 -10.66 0.82 7.11
CA THR A 136 -11.67 1.31 6.15
C THR A 136 -12.17 2.68 6.61
N HIS A 137 -13.09 3.31 5.86
CA HIS A 137 -13.72 4.55 6.33
C HIS A 137 -14.57 4.37 7.59
N GLU A 138 -14.93 3.15 7.97
CA GLU A 138 -15.81 2.88 9.11
C GLU A 138 -15.03 2.51 10.37
N LYS A 139 -14.01 1.66 10.22
CA LYS A 139 -13.26 1.07 11.32
C LYS A 139 -11.99 0.36 10.85
N THR A 140 -11.14 0.07 11.83
CA THR A 140 -10.01 -0.86 11.70
C THR A 140 -10.44 -2.30 11.97
N HIS A 141 -9.94 -3.22 11.16
CA HIS A 141 -10.11 -4.66 11.25
C HIS A 141 -8.76 -5.30 11.50
N THR A 142 -8.67 -6.21 12.45
CA THR A 142 -7.49 -7.06 12.63
C THR A 142 -7.74 -8.42 11.98
N ILE A 143 -6.95 -8.75 10.97
CA ILE A 143 -6.98 -10.03 10.26
C ILE A 143 -5.78 -10.87 10.70
N THR A 144 -6.03 -12.14 10.99
CA THR A 144 -4.97 -13.11 11.31
C THR A 144 -4.84 -14.11 10.17
N VAL A 145 -3.66 -14.20 9.58
CA VAL A 145 -3.34 -15.15 8.49
C VAL A 145 -2.44 -16.24 9.03
N ALA A 146 -2.85 -17.50 8.93
CA ALA A 146 -2.02 -18.62 9.37
C ALA A 146 -0.80 -18.77 8.43
N ASP A 147 0.37 -18.97 9.01
CA ASP A 147 1.64 -19.07 8.29
C ASP A 147 2.03 -20.56 8.09
N SER A 148 1.28 -21.28 7.26
CA SER A 148 1.42 -22.75 7.07
C SER A 148 1.88 -23.16 5.69
#